data_AF-A0A258IJI9-F1
#
_entry.id   AF-A0A258IJI9-F1
#
_cell.length_a   1.000
_cell.length_b   1.000
_cell.length_c   1.000
_cell.angle_alpha   90.00
_cell.angle_beta   90.00
_cell.angle_gamma   90.00
#
_symmetry.space_group_name_H-M   'P 1'
#
loop_
_entity.id
_entity.type
_entity.pdbx_description
1 polymer ?
#
loop_
_entity_poly.entity_id
_entity_poly.type
_entity_poly.pdbx_seq_one_letter_code
_entity_poly.pdbx_strand_id
1 'polypeptide(L)'
;MLRRHFFFVAGFDPMSAEGHHKVFTRELARFAKVWSVETGCDPVPEATPTGAAWNTHASGPGWTTRTRFELLAWDEFVRADMARSRWSHILGTTRALADMIASGTVVRYFRLSHRYGIFFVLTYVVLLAIAAAALAAGYGAAHFAAAPLGLIPALLLGAVAAAGMSPPSRPGCARWRGRAAWTKSSLPATASAPCMW
;
A
#
# COMPACT_ATOMS: atom_id res chain seq x y z
N MET A 1 -1.64 -35.69 16.14
CA MET A 1 -1.11 -34.87 15.03
C MET A 1 -2.19 -33.91 14.60
N LEU A 2 -1.97 -32.59 14.71
CA LEU A 2 -2.99 -31.62 14.30
C LEU A 2 -2.92 -31.38 12.78
N ARG A 3 -4.07 -31.43 12.11
CA ARG A 3 -4.20 -31.05 10.70
C ARG A 3 -5.02 -29.77 10.63
N ARG A 4 -4.45 -28.72 10.04
CA ARG A 4 -5.10 -27.42 9.88
C ARG A 4 -5.22 -27.08 8.40
N HIS A 5 -6.29 -26.38 8.04
CA HIS A 5 -6.40 -25.72 6.75
C HIS A 5 -6.46 -24.22 7.03
N PHE A 6 -5.50 -23.48 6.47
CA PHE A 6 -5.40 -22.03 6.61
C PHE A 6 -5.69 -21.37 5.28
N PHE A 7 -6.72 -20.53 5.25
CA PHE A 7 -7.05 -19.70 4.10
C PHE A 7 -6.45 -18.31 4.28
N PHE A 8 -5.67 -17.87 3.30
CA PHE A 8 -5.09 -16.54 3.25
C PHE A 8 -5.74 -15.75 2.11
N VAL A 9 -6.54 -14.76 2.47
CA VAL A 9 -7.09 -13.79 1.51
C VAL A 9 -6.03 -12.74 1.25
N ALA A 10 -5.53 -12.66 0.01
CA ALA A 10 -4.55 -11.65 -0.35
C ALA A 10 -5.14 -10.24 -0.19
N GLY A 11 -4.33 -9.29 0.28
CA GLY A 11 -4.69 -7.88 0.29
C GLY A 11 -4.72 -7.28 -1.12
N PHE A 12 -4.95 -5.98 -1.23
CA PHE A 12 -4.80 -5.25 -2.51
C PHE A 12 -3.32 -5.13 -2.88
N ASP A 13 -2.75 -6.23 -3.37
CA ASP A 13 -1.34 -6.42 -3.70
C ASP A 13 -1.23 -7.16 -5.04
N PRO A 14 -0.46 -6.64 -6.02
CA PRO A 14 -0.24 -7.31 -7.32
C PRO A 14 0.71 -8.54 -7.25
N MET A 15 1.14 -8.98 -6.06
CA MET A 15 2.01 -10.14 -5.90
C MET A 15 1.38 -11.43 -6.42
N SER A 16 2.09 -12.14 -7.30
CA SER A 16 1.67 -13.46 -7.77
C SER A 16 1.67 -14.50 -6.65
N ALA A 17 0.97 -15.61 -6.87
CA ALA A 17 0.98 -16.75 -5.95
C ALA A 17 2.39 -17.29 -5.66
N GLU A 18 3.25 -17.34 -6.68
CA GLU A 18 4.66 -17.71 -6.53
C GLU A 18 5.43 -16.72 -5.66
N GLY A 19 5.14 -15.42 -5.79
CA GLY A 19 5.70 -14.38 -4.94
C GLY A 19 5.34 -14.61 -3.47
N HIS A 20 4.06 -14.91 -3.20
CA HIS A 20 3.58 -15.21 -1.85
C HIS A 20 4.22 -16.47 -1.29
N HIS A 21 4.33 -17.54 -2.08
CA HIS A 21 5.01 -18.78 -1.68
C HIS A 21 6.49 -18.55 -1.35
N LYS A 22 7.19 -17.72 -2.14
CA LYS A 22 8.59 -17.35 -1.88
C LYS A 22 8.76 -16.56 -0.59
N VAL A 23 7.86 -15.60 -0.32
CA VAL A 23 7.84 -14.85 0.94
C VAL A 23 7.55 -15.79 2.10
N PHE A 24 6.54 -16.65 1.96
CA PHE A 24 6.17 -17.65 2.96
C PHE A 24 7.36 -18.56 3.30
N THR A 25 8.01 -19.15 2.30
CA THR A 25 9.16 -20.05 2.50
C THR A 25 10.33 -19.35 3.20
N ARG A 26 10.60 -18.09 2.82
CA ARG A 26 11.62 -17.26 3.49
C ARG A 26 11.28 -17.01 4.96
N GLU A 27 10.06 -16.60 5.25
CA GLU A 27 9.64 -16.32 6.63
C GLU A 27 9.49 -17.61 7.45
N LEU A 28 9.15 -18.74 6.84
CA LEU A 28 9.13 -20.05 7.48
C LEU A 28 10.55 -20.47 7.92
N ALA A 29 11.55 -20.28 7.05
CA ALA A 29 12.95 -20.53 7.41
C ALA A 29 13.45 -19.60 8.54
N ARG A 30 12.96 -18.35 8.59
CA ARG A 30 13.23 -17.44 9.71
C ARG A 30 12.54 -17.91 10.99
N PHE A 31 11.27 -18.32 10.89
CA PHE A 31 10.50 -18.86 12.01
C PHE A 31 11.17 -20.08 12.63
N ALA A 32 11.63 -21.03 11.82
CA ALA A 32 12.38 -22.20 12.26
C ALA A 32 13.61 -21.83 13.12
N LYS A 33 14.37 -20.82 12.68
CA LYS A 33 15.57 -20.33 13.40
C LYS A 33 15.23 -19.60 14.70
N VAL A 34 14.21 -18.74 14.67
CA VAL A 34 13.82 -17.92 15.83
C VAL A 34 13.25 -18.79 16.95
N TRP A 35 12.46 -19.80 16.60
CA TRP A 35 11.77 -20.66 17.56
C TRP A 35 12.45 -21.99 17.82
N SER A 36 13.58 -22.26 17.16
CA SER A 36 14.32 -23.53 17.25
C SER A 36 13.42 -24.74 16.99
N VAL A 37 12.62 -24.67 15.93
CA VAL A 37 11.68 -25.71 15.51
C VAL A 37 12.03 -26.22 14.13
N GLU A 38 11.70 -27.48 13.86
CA GLU A 38 11.82 -28.06 12.52
C GLU A 38 10.61 -27.65 11.70
N THR A 39 10.85 -27.26 10.44
CA THR A 39 9.77 -26.88 9.52
C THR A 39 10.07 -27.32 8.11
N GLY A 40 9.02 -27.54 7.32
CA GLY A 40 9.15 -27.71 5.88
C GLY A 40 7.91 -27.23 5.14
N CYS A 41 8.07 -27.03 3.84
CA CYS A 41 7.04 -26.56 2.93
C CYS A 41 7.24 -27.24 1.58
N ASP A 42 6.14 -27.48 0.86
CA ASP A 42 6.22 -27.96 -0.53
C ASP A 42 7.03 -26.94 -1.36
N PRO A 43 7.96 -27.38 -2.21
CA PRO A 43 8.88 -26.50 -2.93
C PRO A 43 8.17 -25.68 -4.02
N VAL A 44 7.04 -26.16 -4.51
CA VAL A 44 6.24 -25.53 -5.56
C VAL A 44 4.79 -25.47 -5.08
N PRO A 45 4.13 -24.31 -5.18
CA PRO A 45 2.71 -24.21 -4.86
C PRO A 45 1.85 -24.92 -5.94
N GLU A 46 0.81 -25.61 -5.50
CA GLU A 46 -0.21 -26.21 -6.34
C GLU A 46 -1.22 -25.15 -6.79
N ALA A 47 -1.52 -25.06 -8.08
CA ALA A 47 -2.52 -24.13 -8.58
C ALA A 47 -3.93 -24.56 -8.13
N THR A 48 -4.73 -23.60 -7.66
CA THR A 48 -6.15 -23.81 -7.34
C THR A 48 -7.02 -22.88 -8.18
N PRO A 49 -8.34 -23.13 -8.31
CA PRO A 49 -9.23 -22.25 -9.09
C PRO A 49 -9.24 -20.80 -8.61
N THR A 50 -8.93 -20.57 -7.34
CA THR A 50 -8.94 -19.25 -6.69
C THR A 50 -7.54 -18.71 -6.37
N GLY A 51 -6.48 -19.40 -6.79
CA GLY A 51 -5.10 -18.99 -6.49
C GLY A 51 -4.15 -20.17 -6.43
N ALA A 52 -3.60 -20.44 -5.24
CA ALA A 52 -2.66 -21.54 -5.07
C ALA A 52 -2.65 -22.08 -3.64
N ALA A 53 -2.16 -23.30 -3.46
CA ALA A 53 -2.04 -23.91 -2.14
C ALA A 53 -0.76 -24.74 -2.00
N TRP A 54 -0.27 -24.89 -0.78
CA TRP A 54 0.90 -25.70 -0.47
C TRP A 54 0.78 -26.31 0.92
N ASN A 55 1.41 -27.46 1.13
CA ASN A 55 1.50 -28.06 2.45
C ASN A 55 2.73 -27.53 3.18
N THR A 56 2.58 -27.33 4.49
CA THR A 56 3.67 -27.01 5.39
C THR A 56 3.54 -27.84 6.66
N HIS A 57 4.66 -28.10 7.30
CA HIS A 57 4.70 -28.77 8.60
C HIS A 57 5.65 -28.03 9.53
N ALA A 58 5.37 -28.14 10.83
CA ALA A 58 6.26 -27.70 11.88
C ALA A 58 6.24 -28.72 13.04
N SER A 59 7.41 -28.95 13.63
CA SER A 59 7.61 -29.83 14.78
C SER A 59 8.50 -29.16 15.84
N GLY A 60 8.13 -29.35 17.09
CA GLY A 60 8.88 -28.89 18.25
C GLY A 60 8.73 -29.85 19.43
N PRO A 61 9.23 -29.50 20.62
CA PRO A 61 9.19 -30.39 21.78
C PRO A 61 7.75 -30.78 22.16
N GLY A 62 7.40 -32.05 21.96
CA GLY A 62 6.09 -32.60 22.32
C GLY A 62 4.94 -32.26 21.37
N TRP A 63 5.20 -31.63 20.21
CA TRP A 63 4.14 -31.31 19.26
C TRP A 63 4.57 -31.39 17.79
N THR A 64 3.61 -31.72 16.93
CA THR A 64 3.76 -31.69 15.47
C THR A 64 2.46 -31.26 14.82
N THR A 65 2.55 -30.41 13.81
CA THR A 65 1.41 -29.91 13.05
C THR A 65 1.66 -30.00 11.55
N ARG A 66 0.59 -30.30 10.80
CA ARG A 66 0.54 -30.18 9.34
C ARG A 66 -0.53 -29.18 8.97
N THR A 67 -0.18 -28.24 8.10
CA THR A 67 -1.08 -27.20 7.65
C THR A 67 -1.12 -27.21 6.13
N ARG A 68 -2.32 -27.26 5.57
CA ARG A 68 -2.56 -26.87 4.18
C ARG A 68 -2.75 -25.36 4.16
N PHE A 69 -1.89 -24.65 3.45
CA PHE A 69 -2.00 -23.20 3.26
C PHE A 69 -2.62 -22.96 1.90
N GLU A 70 -3.76 -22.28 1.85
CA GLU A 70 -4.47 -21.94 0.62
C GLU A 70 -4.56 -20.42 0.47
N LEU A 71 -3.92 -19.91 -0.56
CA LEU A 71 -3.94 -18.53 -0.98
C LEU A 71 -5.13 -18.30 -1.92
N LEU A 72 -5.99 -17.37 -1.52
CA LEU A 72 -7.02 -16.80 -2.37
C LEU A 72 -6.43 -15.58 -3.08
N ALA A 73 -5.95 -15.80 -4.30
CA ALA A 73 -5.29 -14.80 -5.13
C ALA A 73 -6.31 -14.09 -6.02
N TRP A 74 -6.14 -12.77 -6.10
CA TRP A 74 -6.89 -11.87 -6.97
C TRP A 74 -5.96 -10.84 -7.60
N ASP A 75 -4.68 -11.20 -7.73
CA ASP A 75 -3.61 -10.33 -8.21
C ASP A 75 -3.85 -9.86 -9.65
N GLU A 76 -4.56 -10.64 -10.46
CA GLU A 76 -4.97 -10.24 -11.80
C GLU A 76 -5.90 -9.02 -11.77
N PHE A 77 -6.92 -9.03 -10.90
CA PHE A 77 -7.83 -7.89 -10.72
C PHE A 77 -7.09 -6.68 -10.17
N VAL A 78 -6.17 -6.88 -9.22
CA VAL A 78 -5.35 -5.81 -8.66
C VAL A 78 -4.45 -5.21 -9.75
N ARG A 79 -3.77 -6.05 -10.55
CA ARG A 79 -2.91 -5.58 -11.67
C ARG A 79 -3.73 -4.86 -12.73
N ALA A 80 -4.91 -5.35 -13.07
CA ALA A 80 -5.81 -4.71 -14.01
C ALA A 80 -6.28 -3.34 -13.51
N ASP A 81 -6.66 -3.23 -12.23
CA ASP A 81 -7.04 -1.95 -11.64
C ASP A 81 -5.85 -0.99 -11.56
N MET A 82 -4.68 -1.46 -11.12
CA MET A 82 -3.46 -0.63 -11.05
C MET A 82 -2.95 -0.18 -12.42
N ALA A 83 -3.30 -0.87 -13.51
CA ALA A 83 -2.95 -0.47 -14.87
C ALA A 83 -3.82 0.67 -15.41
N ARG A 84 -4.91 1.03 -14.72
CA ARG A 84 -5.80 2.12 -15.14
C ARG A 84 -5.12 3.47 -14.99
N SER A 85 -5.62 4.45 -15.74
CA SER A 85 -5.09 5.80 -15.67
C SER A 85 -5.35 6.43 -14.30
N ARG A 86 -4.39 7.22 -13.80
CA ARG A 86 -4.53 7.98 -12.55
C ARG A 86 -5.80 8.83 -12.53
N TRP A 87 -6.16 9.40 -13.68
CA TRP A 87 -7.38 10.19 -13.83
C TRP A 87 -8.65 9.35 -13.64
N SER A 88 -8.67 8.11 -14.13
CA SER A 88 -9.78 7.19 -13.89
C SER A 88 -9.97 6.91 -12.39
N HIS A 89 -8.88 6.70 -11.64
CA HIS A 89 -8.96 6.54 -10.19
C HIS A 89 -9.46 7.80 -9.49
N ILE A 90 -8.97 8.99 -9.85
CA ILE A 90 -9.41 10.26 -9.23
C ILE A 90 -10.90 10.48 -9.47
N LEU A 91 -11.36 10.34 -10.71
CA LEU A 91 -12.77 10.52 -11.06
C LEU A 91 -13.65 9.45 -10.40
N GLY A 92 -13.21 8.18 -10.40
CA GLY A 92 -13.92 7.08 -9.78
C GLY A 92 -14.07 7.25 -8.27
N THR A 93 -12.98 7.59 -7.58
CA THR A 93 -13.00 7.84 -6.13
C THR A 93 -13.82 9.07 -5.76
N THR A 94 -13.76 10.12 -6.56
CA THR A 94 -14.58 11.33 -6.36
C THR A 94 -16.06 11.02 -6.52
N ARG A 95 -16.43 10.23 -7.56
CA ARG A 95 -17.80 9.77 -7.77
C ARG A 95 -18.29 8.90 -6.62
N ALA A 96 -17.48 7.95 -6.17
CA ALA A 96 -17.81 7.08 -5.04
C ALA A 96 -18.01 7.88 -3.74
N LEU A 97 -17.15 8.87 -3.50
CA LEU A 97 -17.30 9.76 -2.34
C LEU A 97 -18.57 10.59 -2.42
N ALA A 98 -18.88 11.17 -3.59
CA ALA A 98 -20.11 11.92 -3.79
C ALA A 98 -21.36 11.06 -3.56
N ASP A 99 -21.34 9.81 -4.03
CA ASP A 99 -22.41 8.84 -3.80
C ASP A 99 -22.54 8.46 -2.32
N MET A 100 -21.43 8.26 -1.61
CA MET A 100 -21.44 7.99 -0.16
C MET A 100 -21.98 9.17 0.66
N ILE A 101 -21.75 10.41 0.21
CA ILE A 101 -22.30 11.61 0.83
C ILE A 101 -23.81 11.71 0.53
N ALA A 102 -24.19 11.58 -0.74
CA ALA A 102 -25.59 11.68 -1.19
C ALA A 102 -26.49 10.59 -0.57
N SER A 103 -25.99 9.37 -0.45
CA SER A 103 -26.68 8.25 0.21
C SER A 103 -26.74 8.39 1.74
N GLY A 104 -26.05 9.37 2.33
CA GLY A 104 -25.93 9.51 3.79
C GLY A 104 -25.07 8.42 4.45
N THR A 105 -24.37 7.61 3.67
CA THR A 105 -23.48 6.54 4.17
C THR A 105 -22.42 7.11 5.10
N VAL A 106 -21.86 8.28 4.77
CA VAL A 106 -20.90 8.99 5.63
C VAL A 106 -21.53 9.29 6.99
N VAL A 107 -22.72 9.88 7.02
CA VAL A 107 -23.42 10.22 8.28
C VAL A 107 -23.71 8.97 9.10
N ARG A 108 -24.19 7.89 8.46
CA ARG A 108 -24.44 6.61 9.13
C ARG A 108 -23.16 6.02 9.72
N TYR A 109 -22.05 6.09 8.99
CA TYR A 109 -20.74 5.68 9.47
C TYR A 109 -20.30 6.48 10.70
N PHE A 110 -20.40 7.81 10.64
CA PHE A 110 -20.08 8.69 11.78
C PHE A 110 -20.92 8.39 13.02
N ARG A 111 -22.20 8.08 12.85
CA ARG A 111 -23.08 7.70 13.96
C ARG A 111 -22.68 6.37 14.60
N LEU A 112 -22.24 5.40 13.81
CA LEU A 112 -21.84 4.08 14.29
C LEU A 112 -20.46 4.10 14.97
N SER A 113 -19.50 4.81 14.39
CA SER A 113 -18.09 4.74 14.78
C SER A 113 -17.45 6.14 14.90
N HIS A 114 -18.11 7.04 15.64
CA HIS A 114 -17.71 8.46 15.77
C HIS A 114 -16.21 8.67 16.07
N ARG A 115 -15.58 7.83 16.90
CA ARG A 115 -14.14 7.92 17.22
C ARG A 115 -13.25 7.76 15.99
N TYR A 116 -13.58 6.79 15.12
CA TYR A 116 -12.85 6.56 13.88
C TYR A 116 -13.12 7.66 12.86
N GLY A 117 -14.37 8.16 12.80
CA GLY A 117 -14.71 9.31 11.97
C GLY A 117 -13.93 10.57 12.36
N ILE A 118 -13.81 10.86 13.66
CA ILE A 118 -13.02 11.99 14.17
C ILE A 118 -11.55 11.84 13.81
N PHE A 119 -10.96 10.66 14.00
CA PHE A 119 -9.56 10.41 13.62
C PHE A 119 -9.29 10.69 12.14
N PHE A 120 -10.22 10.27 11.26
CA PHE A 120 -10.13 10.55 9.84
C PHE A 120 -10.19 12.06 9.55
N VAL A 121 -11.20 12.75 10.08
CA VAL A 121 -11.42 14.19 9.84
C VAL A 121 -10.30 15.05 10.41
N LEU A 122 -9.77 14.68 11.58
CA LEU A 122 -8.68 15.38 12.24
C LEU A 122 -7.47 15.54 11.31
N THR A 123 -7.12 14.51 10.54
CA THR A 123 -6.01 14.57 9.58
C THR A 123 -6.22 15.69 8.55
N TYR A 124 -7.43 15.82 8.01
CA TYR A 124 -7.76 16.87 7.05
C TYR A 124 -7.83 18.26 7.70
N VAL A 125 -8.40 18.36 8.90
CA VAL A 125 -8.47 19.62 9.66
C VAL A 125 -7.08 20.15 9.96
N VAL A 126 -6.15 19.30 10.40
CA VAL A 126 -4.76 19.68 10.67
C VAL A 126 -4.05 20.11 9.40
N LEU A 127 -4.23 19.38 8.29
CA LEU A 127 -3.66 19.77 7.00
C LEU A 127 -4.18 21.13 6.52
N LEU A 128 -5.49 21.38 6.66
CA LEU A 128 -6.09 22.67 6.33
C LEU A 128 -5.60 23.79 7.25
N ALA A 129 -5.43 23.53 8.55
CA ALA A 129 -4.91 24.51 9.50
C ALA A 129 -3.46 24.88 9.17
N ILE A 130 -2.61 23.91 8.83
CA ILE A 130 -1.23 24.15 8.39
C ILE A 130 -1.22 24.96 7.09
N ALA A 131 -2.05 24.58 6.11
CA ALA A 131 -2.16 25.30 4.84
C ALA A 131 -2.63 26.76 5.06
N ALA A 132 -3.64 26.96 5.91
CA ALA A 132 -4.15 28.28 6.26
C ALA A 132 -3.09 29.13 6.99
N ALA A 133 -2.34 28.53 7.94
CA ALA A 133 -1.25 29.20 8.63
C ALA A 133 -0.12 29.60 7.67
N ALA A 134 0.24 28.73 6.72
CA ALA A 134 1.23 29.02 5.69
C ALA A 134 0.78 30.15 4.76
N LEU A 135 -0.49 30.15 4.34
CA LEU A 135 -1.07 31.23 3.53
C LEU A 135 -1.12 32.55 4.31
N ALA A 136 -1.51 32.52 5.58
CA ALA A 136 -1.54 33.70 6.44
C ALA A 136 -0.15 34.28 6.68
N ALA A 137 0.85 33.42 6.93
CA ALA A 137 2.24 33.82 7.08
C ALA A 137 2.81 34.41 5.78
N GLY A 138 2.53 33.78 4.63
CA GLY A 138 2.92 34.29 3.32
C GLY A 138 2.26 35.63 2.98
N TYR A 139 0.96 35.76 3.27
CA TYR A 139 0.23 37.02 3.10
C TYR A 139 0.79 38.12 4.01
N GLY A 140 1.04 37.82 5.29
CA GLY A 140 1.66 38.75 6.23
C GLY A 140 3.05 39.19 5.76
N ALA A 141 3.91 38.24 5.36
CA ALA A 141 5.23 38.55 4.82
C ALA A 141 5.14 39.43 3.57
N ALA A 142 4.24 39.14 2.63
CA ALA A 142 4.03 39.98 1.44
C ALA A 142 3.51 41.38 1.81
N HIS A 143 2.57 41.49 2.74
CA HIS A 143 1.99 42.76 3.15
C HIS A 143 3.00 43.67 3.88
N PHE A 144 3.81 43.10 4.77
CA PHE A 144 4.81 43.86 5.54
C PHE A 144 6.15 44.05 4.81
N ALA A 145 6.54 43.16 3.89
CA ALA A 145 7.77 43.29 3.10
C ALA A 145 7.59 44.05 1.78
N ALA A 146 6.40 44.04 1.16
CA ALA A 146 6.15 44.82 -0.06
C ALA A 146 5.98 46.32 0.21
N ALA A 147 5.67 46.73 1.44
CA ALA A 147 5.49 48.14 1.79
C ALA A 147 6.82 48.96 1.84
N PRO A 148 7.97 48.43 2.31
CA PRO A 148 9.23 49.16 2.25
C PRO A 148 10.27 48.66 1.23
N LEU A 149 10.17 47.44 0.66
CA LEU A 149 11.32 46.79 -0.03
C LEU A 149 11.08 46.33 -1.49
N GLY A 150 9.89 46.51 -2.05
CA GLY A 150 9.59 46.17 -3.46
C GLY A 150 9.44 44.66 -3.75
N LEU A 151 9.09 44.32 -4.99
CA LEU A 151 8.69 42.97 -5.42
C LEU A 151 9.82 41.92 -5.38
N ILE A 152 11.08 42.35 -5.42
CA ILE A 152 12.26 41.49 -5.59
C ILE A 152 12.63 40.74 -4.29
N PRO A 153 12.70 41.37 -3.10
CA PRO A 153 12.98 40.66 -1.85
C PRO A 153 11.87 39.70 -1.43
N ALA A 154 10.61 40.00 -1.76
CA ALA A 154 9.47 39.11 -1.52
C ALA A 154 9.57 37.82 -2.36
N LEU A 155 9.98 37.94 -3.63
CA LEU A 155 10.26 36.78 -4.49
C LEU A 155 11.46 35.96 -4.00
N LEU A 156 12.51 36.61 -3.47
CA LEU A 156 13.67 35.92 -2.90
C LEU A 156 13.33 35.15 -1.61
N LEU A 157 12.53 35.73 -0.72
CA LEU A 157 12.06 35.04 0.49
C LEU A 157 11.14 33.86 0.15
N GLY A 158 10.24 34.03 -0.83
CA GLY A 158 9.41 32.93 -1.35
C GLY A 158 10.23 31.81 -1.98
N ALA A 159 11.28 32.15 -2.74
CA ALA A 159 12.21 31.19 -3.33
C ALA A 159 13.04 30.44 -2.28
N VAL A 160 13.48 31.12 -1.21
CA VAL A 160 14.22 30.48 -0.09
C VAL A 160 13.31 29.55 0.71
N ALA A 161 12.07 29.93 0.97
CA ALA A 161 11.10 29.05 1.63
C ALA A 161 10.77 27.81 0.77
N ALA A 162 10.61 27.99 -0.55
CA ALA A 162 10.41 26.89 -1.49
C ALA A 162 11.66 25.99 -1.59
N ALA A 163 12.86 26.56 -1.56
CA ALA A 163 14.13 25.82 -1.55
C ALA A 163 14.39 25.08 -0.22
N GLY A 164 13.90 25.61 0.91
CA GLY A 164 13.92 24.92 2.20
C GLY A 164 12.95 23.73 2.26
N MET A 165 11.87 23.77 1.46
CA MET A 165 10.91 22.68 1.31
C MET A 165 11.27 21.68 0.21
N SER A 166 12.18 22.02 -0.71
CA SER A 166 12.75 21.00 -1.59
C SER A 166 13.56 20.05 -0.72
N PRO A 167 13.19 18.75 -0.65
CA PRO A 167 14.00 17.79 0.09
C PRO A 167 15.41 17.87 -0.49
N PRO A 168 16.46 17.86 0.36
CA PRO A 168 17.82 17.94 -0.14
C PRO A 168 17.94 16.88 -1.22
N SER A 169 18.29 17.30 -2.44
CA SER A 169 18.57 16.45 -3.58
C SER A 169 19.85 15.68 -3.26
N ARG A 170 19.80 14.79 -2.26
CA ARG A 170 20.79 13.76 -2.04
C ARG A 170 20.63 12.83 -3.23
N PRO A 171 21.64 12.67 -4.09
CA PRO A 171 21.60 11.69 -5.17
C PRO A 171 21.57 10.24 -4.64
N GLY A 172 21.50 10.03 -3.32
CA GLY A 172 21.72 8.74 -2.67
C GLY A 172 20.54 8.14 -1.89
N CYS A 173 19.42 8.84 -1.67
CA CYS A 173 18.35 8.33 -0.80
C CYS A 173 16.94 8.48 -1.38
N ALA A 174 16.63 7.70 -2.42
CA ALA A 174 15.30 7.07 -2.59
C ALA A 174 15.30 6.03 -3.73
N ARG A 175 16.42 5.33 -4.01
CA ARG A 175 16.28 4.01 -4.63
C ARG A 175 15.77 3.09 -3.52
N TRP A 176 14.45 3.11 -3.30
CA TRP A 176 13.76 2.11 -2.49
C TRP A 176 14.20 0.74 -3.03
N ARG A 177 15.11 0.09 -2.29
CA ARG A 177 15.81 -1.12 -2.74
C ARG A 177 14.86 -2.32 -2.88
N GLY A 178 13.60 -2.16 -2.46
CA GLY A 178 12.52 -3.12 -2.70
C GLY A 178 11.96 -3.08 -4.13
N ARG A 179 12.13 -2.00 -4.91
CA ARG A 179 11.51 -1.92 -6.25
C ARG A 179 12.17 -2.91 -7.21
N ALA A 180 13.49 -3.06 -7.10
CA ALA A 180 14.26 -4.00 -7.92
C ALA A 180 14.03 -5.48 -7.56
N ALA A 181 13.53 -5.77 -6.35
CA ALA A 181 13.15 -7.12 -5.95
C ALA A 181 11.75 -7.51 -6.44
N TRP A 182 10.87 -6.53 -6.67
CA TRP A 182 9.50 -6.72 -7.15
C TRP A 182 9.35 -6.65 -8.66
N THR A 183 10.16 -5.84 -9.36
CA THR A 183 10.09 -5.73 -10.82
C THR A 183 10.83 -6.86 -11.55
N LYS A 184 11.61 -7.70 -10.86
CA LYS A 184 12.35 -8.79 -11.52
C LYS A 184 11.57 -10.10 -11.65
N SER A 185 10.36 -10.21 -11.11
CA SER A 185 9.49 -11.38 -11.31
C SER A 185 8.40 -11.18 -12.37
N SER A 186 8.44 -10.08 -13.14
CA SER A 186 7.52 -9.85 -14.26
C SER A 186 8.27 -9.86 -15.60
N LEU A 187 8.04 -10.95 -16.35
CA LEU A 187 8.17 -11.16 -17.81
C LEU A 187 9.51 -11.70 -18.36
N PRO A 188 9.50 -12.58 -19.39
CA PRO A 188 8.39 -12.83 -20.33
C PRO A 188 7.91 -14.30 -20.41
N ALA A 189 6.60 -14.48 -20.59
CA ALA A 189 6.07 -15.59 -21.36
C ALA A 189 5.07 -15.02 -22.36
N THR A 190 5.58 -14.66 -23.53
CA THR A 190 4.79 -14.63 -24.76
C THR A 190 4.24 -16.03 -24.99
N ALA A 191 2.96 -16.22 -24.66
CA ALA A 191 2.16 -17.30 -25.21
C ALA A 191 0.84 -16.68 -25.67
N SER A 192 0.80 -16.38 -26.96
CA SER A 192 -0.42 -16.15 -27.71
C SER A 192 -1.37 -17.34 -27.56
N ALA A 193 -2.60 -17.10 -27.11
CA ALA A 193 -3.77 -17.93 -27.41
C ALA A 193 -5.06 -17.11 -27.20
N PRO A 194 -6.14 -17.40 -27.94
CA PRO A 194 -7.09 -16.40 -28.41
C PRO A 194 -8.25 -16.14 -27.45
N CYS A 195 -8.89 -14.99 -27.65
CA CYS A 195 -10.23 -14.69 -27.16
C CYS A 195 -11.18 -15.87 -27.36
N MET A 196 -11.84 -16.32 -26.29
CA MET A 196 -13.16 -16.92 -26.37
C MET A 196 -13.85 -16.84 -25.01
N TRP A 197 -14.95 -16.06 -25.03
CA TRP A 197 -16.05 -15.90 -24.06
C TRP A 197 -15.79 -15.07 -22.81
#